data_AF-A0A6A5T2A1-F1
#
_entry.id   AF-A0A6A5T2A1-F1
#
_cell.length_a   1.000
_cell.length_b   1.000
_cell.length_c   1.000
_cell.angle_alpha   90.00
_cell.angle_beta   90.00
_cell.angle_gamma   90.00
#
_symmetry.space_group_name_H-M   'P 1'
#
loop_
_entity.id
_entity.type
_entity.pdbx_description
1 polymer ?
#
loop_
_entity_poly.entity_id
_entity_poly.type
_entity_poly.pdbx_seq_one_letter_code
_entity_poly.pdbx_strand_id
1 'polypeptide(L)'
;MIALSTGALAVVPDPLSDKYTGSAEITSLAKLYVLIEKLQDIGAKNLILEAMLLSAQAIRSDGSSYALGSNEVRIVYEGTLPGSPMRRLIVYMYTRWACKEWLVDFSGEGQWLGEFM
;
A
#
# COMPACT_ATOMS: atom_id res chain seq x y z
N MET A 1 4.11 -45.31 -11.17
CA MET A 1 4.21 -45.18 -9.71
C MET A 1 3.63 -43.81 -9.34
N ILE A 2 2.76 -43.78 -8.35
CA ILE A 2 1.67 -42.81 -8.12
C ILE A 2 2.12 -41.60 -7.26
N ALA A 3 1.64 -40.38 -7.58
CA ALA A 3 1.20 -39.33 -6.63
C ALA A 3 0.56 -38.19 -7.45
N LEU A 4 -0.78 -38.09 -7.57
CA LEU A 4 -1.80 -37.61 -6.62
C LEU A 4 -2.20 -36.14 -6.88
N SER A 5 -3.51 -35.98 -7.07
CA SER A 5 -4.27 -34.74 -7.25
C SER A 5 -4.13 -33.79 -6.06
N THR A 6 -3.28 -32.79 -6.16
CA THR A 6 -3.37 -31.59 -5.33
C THR A 6 -3.97 -30.48 -6.17
N GLY A 7 -5.20 -30.06 -5.83
CA GLY A 7 -5.87 -28.89 -6.38
C GLY A 7 -5.22 -27.57 -5.95
N ALA A 8 -3.90 -27.50 -6.01
CA ALA A 8 -3.14 -26.28 -5.86
C ALA A 8 -2.77 -25.81 -7.27
N LEU A 9 -3.25 -24.64 -7.66
CA LEU A 9 -2.74 -23.93 -8.83
C LEU A 9 -1.21 -23.91 -8.72
N ALA A 10 -0.51 -24.46 -9.70
CA ALA A 10 0.93 -24.34 -9.83
C ALA A 10 1.26 -22.89 -10.18
N VAL A 11 1.20 -22.00 -9.18
CA VAL A 11 1.85 -20.71 -9.26
C VAL A 11 3.32 -21.02 -9.06
N VAL A 12 4.02 -21.29 -10.15
CA VAL A 12 5.46 -21.04 -10.21
C VAL A 12 5.61 -19.62 -9.66
N PRO A 13 6.38 -19.38 -8.57
CA PRO A 13 6.66 -18.02 -8.16
C PRO A 13 7.46 -17.43 -9.32
N ASP A 14 6.75 -16.73 -10.20
CA ASP A 14 7.37 -15.95 -11.24
C ASP A 14 8.33 -15.04 -10.48
N PRO A 15 9.64 -15.04 -10.78
CA PRO A 15 10.58 -14.17 -10.11
C PRO A 15 10.35 -12.76 -10.66
N LEU A 16 9.15 -12.22 -10.41
CA LEU A 16 8.87 -10.81 -10.50
C LEU A 16 9.78 -10.19 -9.45
N SER A 17 10.95 -9.77 -9.93
CA SER A 17 11.92 -8.96 -9.22
C SER A 17 11.15 -8.02 -8.30
N ASP A 18 11.33 -8.20 -6.99
CA ASP A 18 10.72 -7.42 -5.91
C ASP A 18 10.83 -5.88 -6.11
N LYS A 19 11.80 -5.47 -6.94
CA LYS A 19 12.02 -4.13 -7.51
C LYS A 19 10.83 -3.52 -8.25
N TYR A 20 10.00 -4.31 -8.94
CA TYR A 20 8.87 -3.80 -9.74
C TYR A 20 7.50 -4.03 -9.08
N THR A 21 7.44 -4.88 -8.06
CA THR A 21 6.19 -5.22 -7.39
C THR A 21 5.81 -4.24 -6.29
N GLY A 22 6.77 -3.54 -5.65
CA GLY A 22 6.48 -2.69 -4.49
C GLY A 22 5.40 -1.62 -4.73
N SER A 23 5.51 -0.83 -5.79
CA SER A 23 4.50 0.21 -6.09
C SER A 23 3.15 -0.38 -6.48
N ALA A 24 3.11 -1.36 -7.38
CA ALA A 24 1.86 -1.99 -7.83
C ALA A 24 1.15 -2.77 -6.70
N GLU A 25 1.92 -3.39 -5.82
CA GLU A 25 1.46 -4.05 -4.59
C GLU A 25 0.78 -3.04 -3.66
N ILE A 26 1.45 -1.92 -3.37
CA ILE A 26 0.91 -0.86 -2.50
C ILE A 26 -0.37 -0.26 -3.10
N THR A 27 -0.42 -0.02 -4.42
CA THR A 27 -1.66 0.40 -5.10
C THR A 27 -2.78 -0.63 -4.96
N SER A 28 -2.45 -1.92 -5.06
CA SER A 28 -3.42 -3.01 -4.92
C SER A 28 -3.95 -3.11 -3.48
N LEU A 29 -3.08 -2.98 -2.48
CA LEU A 29 -3.44 -2.96 -1.07
C LEU A 29 -4.35 -1.76 -0.74
N ALA A 30 -4.07 -0.58 -1.28
CA ALA A 30 -4.90 0.62 -1.11
C ALA A 30 -6.33 0.41 -1.67
N LYS A 31 -6.44 -0.12 -2.91
CA LYS A 31 -7.73 -0.42 -3.54
C LYS A 31 -8.48 -1.52 -2.79
N LEU A 32 -7.78 -2.57 -2.38
CA LEU A 32 -8.35 -3.67 -1.63
C LEU A 32 -8.89 -3.19 -0.28
N TYR A 33 -8.15 -2.33 0.43
CA TYR A 33 -8.63 -1.73 1.67
C TYR A 33 -9.96 -1.00 1.47
N VAL A 34 -10.06 -0.14 0.44
CA VAL A 34 -11.30 0.58 0.12
C VAL A 34 -12.46 -0.38 -0.17
N LEU A 35 -12.22 -1.45 -0.92
CA LEU A 35 -13.22 -2.48 -1.17
C LEU A 35 -13.69 -3.15 0.13
N ILE A 36 -12.76 -3.61 0.96
CA ILE A 36 -13.07 -4.28 2.22
C ILE A 36 -13.76 -3.33 3.22
N GLU A 37 -13.41 -2.04 3.22
CA GLU A 37 -14.11 -1.01 4.00
C GLU A 37 -15.60 -0.94 3.60
N LYS A 38 -15.91 -1.02 2.30
CA LYS A 38 -17.31 -1.06 1.83
C LYS A 38 -18.01 -2.36 2.20
N LEU A 39 -17.30 -3.48 2.25
CA LEU A 39 -17.82 -4.77 2.70
C LEU A 39 -17.94 -4.90 4.22
N GLN A 40 -17.45 -3.91 4.98
CA GLN A 40 -17.47 -3.88 6.45
C GLN A 40 -16.77 -5.08 7.12
N ASP A 41 -15.83 -5.73 6.42
CA ASP A 41 -15.05 -6.83 6.98
C ASP A 41 -13.88 -6.29 7.80
N ILE A 42 -14.05 -6.29 9.13
CA ILE A 42 -13.07 -5.76 10.08
C ILE A 42 -11.81 -6.63 10.11
N GLY A 43 -11.94 -7.95 9.96
CA GLY A 43 -10.80 -8.87 10.00
C GLY A 43 -9.86 -8.62 8.84
N ALA A 44 -10.42 -8.56 7.63
CA ALA A 44 -9.64 -8.26 6.43
C ALA A 44 -9.06 -6.83 6.45
N LYS A 45 -9.77 -5.82 7.00
CA LYS A 45 -9.20 -4.47 7.17
C LYS A 45 -7.93 -4.49 8.00
N ASN A 46 -7.93 -5.19 9.13
CA ASN A 46 -6.78 -5.27 10.02
C ASN A 46 -5.60 -6.00 9.35
N LEU A 47 -5.87 -7.10 8.63
CA LEU A 47 -4.84 -7.82 7.87
C LEU A 47 -4.21 -6.94 6.79
N ILE A 48 -5.01 -6.13 6.09
CA ILE A 48 -4.49 -5.22 5.06
C ILE A 48 -3.65 -4.10 5.68
N LEU A 49 -4.06 -3.54 6.82
CA LEU A 49 -3.27 -2.54 7.54
C LEU A 49 -1.90 -3.09 7.96
N GLU A 50 -1.88 -4.32 8.49
CA GLU A 50 -0.64 -5.01 8.86
C GLU A 50 0.24 -5.29 7.63
N ALA A 51 -0.34 -5.84 6.56
CA ALA A 51 0.37 -6.09 5.31
C ALA A 51 0.99 -4.81 4.73
N MET A 52 0.24 -3.70 4.73
CA MET A 52 0.72 -2.40 4.25
C MET A 52 1.88 -1.88 5.11
N LEU A 53 1.76 -2.02 6.43
CA LEU A 53 2.79 -1.58 7.37
C LEU A 53 4.09 -2.40 7.23
N LEU A 54 3.98 -3.72 7.05
CA LEU A 54 5.11 -4.62 6.81
C LEU A 54 5.75 -4.32 5.44
N SER A 55 4.94 -4.13 4.40
CA SER A 55 5.40 -3.84 3.05
C SER A 55 6.18 -2.52 2.99
N ALA A 56 5.71 -1.48 3.70
CA ALA A 56 6.39 -0.18 3.78
C ALA A 56 7.70 -0.21 4.59
N GLN A 57 7.86 -1.17 5.52
CA GLN A 57 9.10 -1.37 6.29
C GLN A 57 10.11 -2.26 5.56
N ALA A 58 9.67 -3.03 4.57
CA ALA A 58 10.52 -3.93 3.83
C ALA A 58 11.47 -3.13 2.91
N ILE A 59 12.77 -3.37 3.08
CA ILE A 59 13.79 -2.97 2.12
C ILE A 59 13.80 -4.03 1.02
N ARG A 60 13.54 -3.63 -0.23
CA ARG A 60 13.54 -4.52 -1.40
C ARG A 60 14.96 -4.73 -1.93
N SER A 61 15.14 -5.64 -2.89
CA SER A 61 16.47 -5.98 -3.44
C SER A 61 17.20 -4.81 -4.11
N ASP A 62 16.47 -3.77 -4.52
CA ASP A 62 17.03 -2.54 -5.05
C ASP A 62 17.46 -1.54 -3.97
N GLY A 63 17.28 -1.89 -2.69
CA GLY A 63 17.57 -1.04 -1.54
C GLY A 63 16.47 -0.02 -1.23
N SER A 64 15.38 0.00 -2.01
CA SER A 64 14.28 0.93 -1.82
C SER A 64 13.25 0.38 -0.85
N SER A 65 12.56 1.28 -0.14
CA SER A 65 11.28 0.98 0.52
C SER A 65 10.17 1.75 -0.19
N TYR A 66 8.97 1.18 -0.22
CA TYR A 66 7.82 1.77 -0.92
C TYR A 66 6.74 2.13 0.10
N ALA A 67 6.51 3.43 0.28
CA ALA A 67 5.38 3.95 1.02
C ALA A 67 4.18 4.23 0.09
N LEU A 68 3.04 4.61 0.67
CA LEU A 68 1.88 5.08 -0.07
C LEU A 68 2.25 6.39 -0.79
N GLY A 69 2.17 6.39 -2.12
CA GLY A 69 2.38 7.59 -2.94
C GLY A 69 1.12 8.44 -3.03
N SER A 70 1.22 9.59 -3.71
CA SER A 70 0.11 10.55 -3.85
C SER A 70 -1.16 9.93 -4.43
N ASN A 71 -1.01 9.03 -5.41
CA ASN A 71 -2.13 8.34 -6.03
C ASN A 71 -2.85 7.40 -5.04
N GLU A 72 -2.12 6.64 -4.23
CA GLU A 72 -2.69 5.72 -3.26
C GLU A 72 -3.31 6.46 -2.07
N VAL A 73 -2.68 7.55 -1.63
CA VAL A 73 -3.27 8.47 -0.63
C VAL A 73 -4.62 8.98 -1.13
N ARG A 74 -4.70 9.44 -2.39
CA ARG A 74 -5.97 9.86 -3.01
C ARG A 74 -7.00 8.74 -3.01
N ILE A 75 -6.65 7.53 -3.46
CA ILE A 75 -7.55 6.37 -3.47
C ILE A 75 -8.14 6.12 -2.07
N VAL A 76 -7.31 6.16 -1.03
CA VAL A 76 -7.76 5.93 0.34
C VAL A 76 -8.65 7.07 0.83
N TYR A 77 -8.26 8.33 0.60
CA TYR A 77 -9.03 9.49 1.09
C TYR A 77 -10.36 9.68 0.36
N GLU A 78 -10.46 9.34 -0.92
CA GLU A 78 -11.73 9.35 -1.64
C GLU A 78 -12.60 8.11 -1.28
N GLY A 79 -11.96 6.98 -0.97
CA GLY A 79 -12.62 5.70 -0.76
C GLY A 79 -13.07 5.38 0.67
N THR A 80 -12.69 6.19 1.66
CA THR A 80 -12.96 5.94 3.09
C THR A 80 -13.61 7.15 3.75
N LEU A 81 -14.17 7.01 4.96
CA LEU A 81 -14.69 8.14 5.74
C LEU A 81 -13.60 8.76 6.64
N PRO A 82 -13.78 10.02 7.09
CA PRO A 82 -12.99 10.59 8.17
C PRO A 82 -12.96 9.65 9.38
N GLY A 83 -11.79 9.48 9.99
CA GLY A 83 -11.59 8.54 11.09
C GLY A 83 -11.28 7.09 10.68
N SER A 84 -11.19 6.79 9.38
CA SER A 84 -10.74 5.47 8.92
C SER A 84 -9.32 5.14 9.45
N PRO A 85 -9.08 3.91 9.94
CA PRO A 85 -7.76 3.46 10.38
C PRO A 85 -6.67 3.62 9.33
N MET A 86 -6.97 3.42 8.04
CA MET A 86 -5.98 3.58 6.97
C MET A 86 -5.49 5.03 6.82
N ARG A 87 -6.38 6.00 6.99
CA ARG A 87 -5.98 7.42 6.99
C ARG A 87 -5.04 7.75 8.14
N ARG A 88 -5.26 7.17 9.33
CA ARG A 88 -4.32 7.29 10.45
C ARG A 88 -2.98 6.64 10.16
N LEU A 89 -2.98 5.48 9.51
CA LEU A 89 -1.76 4.79 9.10
C LEU A 89 -0.95 5.65 8.11
N ILE A 90 -1.60 6.27 7.13
CA ILE A 90 -0.94 7.21 6.18
C ILE A 90 -0.23 8.32 6.96
N VAL A 91 -0.95 9.03 7.84
CA VAL A 91 -0.35 10.12 8.63
C VAL A 91 0.82 9.61 9.46
N TYR A 92 0.70 8.42 10.06
CA TYR A 92 1.77 7.80 10.82
C TYR A 92 3.00 7.51 9.96
N MET A 93 2.83 6.95 8.76
CA MET A 93 3.93 6.66 7.84
C MET A 93 4.65 7.95 7.43
N TYR A 94 3.92 9.00 7.06
CA TYR A 94 4.50 10.26 6.65
C TYR A 94 5.18 11.01 7.81
N THR A 95 4.65 10.92 9.04
CA THR A 95 5.31 11.55 10.19
C THR A 95 6.54 10.80 10.66
N ARG A 96 6.56 9.46 10.55
CA ARG A 96 7.66 8.61 11.02
C ARG A 96 8.79 8.47 10.00
N TRP A 97 8.46 8.38 8.70
CA TRP A 97 9.41 7.98 7.66
C TRP A 97 9.62 9.02 6.56
N ALA A 98 8.96 10.19 6.61
CA ALA A 98 9.25 11.23 5.63
C ALA A 98 10.74 11.58 5.64
N CYS A 99 11.34 11.54 4.45
CA CYS A 99 12.71 11.99 4.21
C CYS A 99 12.71 13.10 3.16
N LYS A 100 13.82 13.85 3.08
CA LYS A 100 13.95 15.01 2.19
C LYS A 100 13.72 14.65 0.72
N GLU A 101 14.01 13.41 0.34
CA GLU A 101 13.81 12.86 -1.00
C GLU A 101 12.32 12.85 -1.38
N TRP A 102 11.41 12.64 -0.42
CA TRP A 102 9.96 12.66 -0.68
C TRP A 102 9.47 14.06 -1.05
N LEU A 103 10.11 15.12 -0.55
CA LEU A 103 9.74 16.50 -0.84
C LEU A 103 10.09 16.94 -2.26
N VAL A 104 11.04 16.26 -2.91
CA VAL A 104 11.45 16.57 -4.28
C VAL A 104 10.34 16.20 -5.27
N ASP A 105 9.65 15.09 -5.05
CA ASP A 105 8.48 14.68 -5.84
C ASP A 105 7.29 15.64 -5.71
N PHE A 106 7.15 16.35 -4.58
CA PHE A 106 6.11 17.37 -4.39
C PHE A 106 6.43 18.72 -5.03
N SER A 107 7.69 18.94 -5.44
CA SER A 107 8.14 20.21 -6.04
C SER A 107 7.90 20.32 -7.54
N GLY A 108 7.46 19.23 -8.20
CA GLY A 108 6.95 19.26 -9.56
C GLY A 108 5.55 19.86 -9.57
N GLU A 109 5.43 21.09 -10.06
CA GLU A 109 4.20 21.85 -10.37
C GLU A 109 2.88 21.07 -10.25
N GLY A 110 2.14 21.26 -9.15
CA GLY A 110 0.84 20.59 -9.00
C GLY A 110 0.15 20.66 -7.64
N GLN A 111 -0.14 21.88 -7.15
CA GLN A 111 -1.41 22.19 -6.49
C GLN A 111 -1.87 21.30 -5.31
N TRP A 112 -1.08 21.16 -4.22
CA TRP A 112 -1.57 20.50 -2.99
C TRP A 112 -1.01 21.10 -1.70
N LEU A 113 -1.49 22.29 -1.30
CA LEU A 113 -1.52 22.77 0.10
C LEU A 113 -2.62 23.85 0.28
N GLY A 114 -3.81 23.66 -0.29
CA GLY A 114 -4.92 24.63 -0.20
C GLY A 114 -6.16 24.18 0.58
N GLU A 115 -6.36 22.88 0.77
CA GLU A 115 -7.66 22.34 1.24
C GLU A 115 -7.59 21.48 2.51
N PHE A 116 -6.45 21.47 3.20
CA PHE A 116 -6.27 20.69 4.44
C PHE A 116 -5.88 21.53 5.67
N MET A 117 -6.21 22.83 5.67
CA MET A 117 -6.21 23.67 6.88
C MET A 117 -7.57 24.34 7.06
#